data_AF-A0A965HYG0-F1
#
_entry.id   AF-A0A965HYG0-F1
#
_cell.length_a   1.000
_cell.length_b   1.000
_cell.length_c   1.000
_cell.angle_alpha   90.00
_cell.angle_beta   90.00
_cell.angle_gamma   90.00
#
_symmetry.space_group_name_H-M   'P 1'
#
loop_
_entity.id
_entity.type
_entity.pdbx_description
1 polymer ?
#
loop_
_entity_poly.entity_id
_entity_poly.type
_entity_poly.pdbx_seq_one_letter_code
_entity_poly.pdbx_strand_id
1 'polypeptide(L)'
;MEEELEFIQALNQSTSRNVGIYPEIKRPGWHREQGHDISHIVVALLKKYGYETMDDACFLQYFEIAEVEQIRNELGWDGRIVMLTQRLLYEGITSQRLRGTAMRRGALCHGVEK
;
A
#
# COMPACT_ATOMS: atom_id res chain seq x y z
N MET A 1 -3.78 -14.76 -11.54
CA MET A 1 -2.46 -14.30 -11.07
C MET A 1 -1.37 -15.34 -11.27
N GLU A 2 -1.47 -16.60 -10.80
CA GLU A 2 -0.40 -17.61 -11.03
C GLU A 2 0.00 -17.73 -12.51
N GLU A 3 -0.98 -17.87 -13.40
CA GLU A 3 -0.76 -17.92 -14.86
C GLU A 3 0.00 -16.69 -15.41
N GLU A 4 -0.28 -15.49 -14.88
CA GLU A 4 0.38 -14.25 -15.30
C GLU A 4 1.84 -14.21 -14.83
N LEU A 5 2.11 -14.68 -13.61
CA LEU A 5 3.47 -14.76 -13.06
C LEU A 5 4.31 -15.77 -13.85
N GLU A 6 3.74 -16.95 -14.15
CA GLU A 6 4.39 -17.97 -14.97
C GLU A 6 4.68 -17.46 -16.37
N PHE A 7 3.72 -16.75 -16.98
CA PHE A 7 3.89 -16.14 -18.30
C PHE A 7 5.03 -15.11 -18.31
N ILE A 8 5.08 -14.20 -17.34
CA ILE A 8 6.16 -13.19 -17.25
C ILE A 8 7.52 -13.86 -17.01
N GLN A 9 7.60 -14.87 -16.15
CA GLN A 9 8.86 -15.59 -15.92
C GLN A 9 9.33 -16.34 -17.17
N ALA A 10 8.43 -16.98 -17.92
CA ALA A 10 8.75 -17.61 -19.19
C ALA A 10 9.19 -16.59 -20.26
N LEU A 11 8.57 -15.41 -20.31
CA LEU A 11 8.99 -14.32 -21.19
C LEU A 11 10.38 -13.79 -20.81
N ASN A 12 10.66 -13.62 -19.52
CA ASN A 12 11.97 -13.19 -19.03
C ASN A 12 13.07 -14.17 -19.45
N GLN A 13 12.80 -15.48 -19.32
CA GLN A 13 13.71 -16.54 -19.77
C GLN A 13 13.94 -16.51 -21.28
N SER A 14 12.86 -16.49 -22.08
CA SER A 14 12.94 -16.54 -23.55
C SER A 14 13.52 -15.28 -24.20
N THR A 15 13.41 -14.12 -23.54
CA THR A 15 13.89 -12.83 -24.07
C THR A 15 15.20 -12.36 -23.44
N SER A 16 15.75 -13.09 -22.46
CA SER A 16 16.92 -12.67 -21.67
C SER A 16 16.74 -11.28 -21.04
N ARG A 17 15.52 -10.97 -20.58
CA ARG A 17 15.17 -9.73 -19.89
C ARG A 17 14.72 -10.04 -18.47
N ASN A 18 14.72 -9.01 -17.62
CA ASN A 18 14.13 -9.07 -16.28
C ASN A 18 13.02 -8.02 -16.16
N VAL A 19 11.88 -8.31 -16.77
CA VAL A 19 10.66 -7.49 -16.68
C VAL A 19 9.98 -7.77 -15.35
N GLY A 20 9.72 -6.72 -14.58
CA GLY A 20 9.03 -6.79 -13.29
C GLY A 20 7.51 -6.77 -13.40
N ILE A 21 6.85 -6.87 -12.25
CA ILE A 21 5.40 -6.86 -12.10
C ILE A 21 4.94 -5.69 -11.22
N TYR A 22 3.70 -5.25 -11.44
CA TYR A 22 3.09 -4.14 -10.71
C TYR A 22 1.64 -4.48 -10.30
N PRO A 23 1.44 -5.51 -9.45
CA PRO A 23 0.10 -5.94 -9.06
C PRO A 23 -0.61 -4.94 -8.15
N GLU A 24 -1.93 -4.83 -8.30
CA GLU A 24 -2.80 -4.04 -7.43
C GLU A 24 -3.79 -4.93 -6.70
N ILE A 25 -3.91 -4.76 -5.38
CA ILE A 25 -4.97 -5.37 -4.61
C ILE A 25 -6.14 -4.39 -4.51
N LYS A 26 -7.23 -4.73 -5.20
CA LYS A 26 -8.44 -3.92 -5.26
C LYS A 26 -9.32 -4.17 -4.04
N ARG A 27 -9.59 -3.09 -3.28
CA ARG A 27 -10.57 -3.07 -2.18
C ARG A 27 -10.40 -4.18 -1.13
N PRO A 28 -9.20 -4.35 -0.55
CA PRO A 28 -8.91 -5.45 0.38
C PRO A 28 -9.85 -5.46 1.60
N GLY A 29 -10.22 -4.30 2.15
CA GLY A 29 -11.17 -4.20 3.26
C GLY A 29 -12.55 -4.79 2.92
N TRP A 30 -13.07 -4.46 1.73
CA TRP A 30 -14.35 -5.02 1.28
C TRP A 30 -14.29 -6.54 1.10
N HIS A 31 -13.21 -7.07 0.51
CA HIS A 31 -13.04 -8.51 0.36
C HIS A 31 -12.99 -9.22 1.73
N ARG A 32 -12.35 -8.61 2.72
CA ARG A 32 -12.29 -9.14 4.08
C ARG A 32 -13.67 -9.15 4.75
N GLU A 33 -14.50 -8.14 4.52
CA GLU A 33 -15.91 -8.14 4.94
C GLU A 33 -16.72 -9.27 4.29
N GLN A 34 -16.34 -9.70 3.07
CA GLN A 34 -16.93 -10.87 2.41
C GLN A 34 -16.33 -12.20 2.89
N GLY A 35 -15.43 -12.20 3.87
CA GLY A 35 -14.76 -13.39 4.38
C GLY A 35 -13.54 -13.84 3.56
N HIS A 36 -12.99 -12.97 2.71
CA HIS A 36 -11.84 -13.26 1.85
C HIS A 36 -10.66 -12.34 2.15
N ASP A 37 -9.61 -12.87 2.78
CA ASP A 37 -8.35 -12.13 2.97
C ASP A 37 -7.45 -12.22 1.72
N ILE A 38 -7.78 -11.41 0.71
CA ILE A 38 -7.06 -11.43 -0.57
C ILE A 38 -5.63 -10.91 -0.46
N SER A 39 -5.33 -10.04 0.51
CA SER A 39 -3.98 -9.54 0.73
C SER A 39 -3.05 -10.62 1.21
N HIS A 40 -3.48 -11.42 2.19
CA HIS A 40 -2.72 -12.59 2.63
C HIS A 40 -2.44 -13.56 1.47
N ILE A 41 -3.45 -13.85 0.65
CA ILE A 41 -3.32 -14.76 -0.50
C ILE A 41 -2.30 -14.23 -1.51
N VAL A 42 -2.40 -12.95 -1.90
CA VAL A 42 -1.50 -12.35 -2.89
C VAL A 42 -0.08 -12.23 -2.36
N VAL A 43 0.11 -11.82 -1.10
CA VAL A 43 1.45 -11.73 -0.49
C VAL A 43 2.13 -13.09 -0.41
N ALA A 44 1.41 -14.13 0.04
CA ALA A 44 1.94 -15.49 0.08
C ALA A 44 2.31 -15.99 -1.32
N LEU A 45 1.47 -15.68 -2.32
CA LEU A 45 1.73 -16.05 -3.71
C LEU A 45 2.97 -15.34 -4.28
N LEU A 46 3.11 -14.03 -4.05
CA LEU A 46 4.27 -13.28 -4.49
C LEU A 46 5.57 -13.82 -3.91
N LYS A 47 5.59 -14.14 -2.61
CA LYS A 47 6.73 -14.79 -1.95
C LYS A 47 7.04 -16.16 -2.55
N LYS A 48 6.03 -16.98 -2.81
CA LYS A 48 6.18 -18.29 -3.49
C LYS A 48 6.87 -18.16 -4.86
N TYR A 49 6.65 -17.06 -5.58
CA TYR A 49 7.27 -16.80 -6.88
C TYR A 49 8.59 -16.00 -6.80
N GLY A 50 9.13 -15.79 -5.60
CA GLY A 50 10.44 -15.17 -5.40
C GLY A 50 10.41 -13.64 -5.31
N TYR A 51 9.25 -13.03 -5.06
CA TYR A 51 9.14 -11.60 -4.77
C TYR A 51 8.93 -11.41 -3.26
N GLU A 52 9.95 -10.94 -2.56
CA GLU A 52 9.90 -10.81 -1.10
C GLU A 52 10.52 -9.51 -0.58
N THR A 53 11.56 -9.01 -1.23
CA THR A 53 12.45 -7.96 -0.75
C THR A 53 12.36 -6.68 -1.59
N MET A 54 13.01 -5.63 -1.10
CA MET A 54 13.12 -4.35 -1.81
C MET A 54 13.93 -4.41 -3.11
N ASP A 55 14.66 -5.49 -3.38
CA ASP A 55 15.45 -5.66 -4.60
C ASP A 55 14.66 -6.34 -5.73
N ASP A 56 13.65 -7.14 -5.38
CA ASP A 56 12.87 -7.92 -6.35
C ASP A 56 12.05 -7.01 -7.25
N ALA A 57 11.92 -7.35 -8.54
CA ALA A 57 11.23 -6.53 -9.54
C ALA A 57 9.68 -6.53 -9.40
N CYS A 58 9.16 -6.26 -8.19
CA CYS A 58 7.74 -6.19 -7.88
C CYS A 58 7.42 -4.87 -7.15
N PHE A 59 6.30 -4.24 -7.51
CA PHE A 59 5.72 -3.10 -6.78
C PHE A 59 4.25 -3.41 -6.49
N LEU A 60 3.90 -3.56 -5.22
CA LEU A 60 2.54 -3.93 -4.81
C LEU A 60 1.69 -2.67 -4.52
N GLN A 61 0.54 -2.54 -5.18
CA GLN A 61 -0.30 -1.33 -5.14
C GLN A 61 -1.53 -1.47 -4.25
N TYR A 62 -1.85 -0.37 -3.56
CA TYR A 62 -3.04 -0.23 -2.74
C TYR A 62 -3.63 1.19 -2.83
N PHE A 63 -4.95 1.29 -2.65
CA PHE A 63 -5.64 2.58 -2.41
C PHE A 63 -5.94 2.84 -0.92
N GLU A 64 -5.95 1.78 -0.09
CA GLU A 64 -6.37 1.85 1.31
C GLU A 64 -5.15 1.91 2.24
N ILE A 65 -5.02 3.00 3.01
CA ILE A 65 -3.88 3.21 3.91
C ILE A 65 -3.80 2.16 5.03
N ALA A 66 -4.96 1.75 5.55
CA ALA A 66 -5.04 0.74 6.61
C ALA A 66 -4.41 -0.59 6.17
N GLU A 67 -4.57 -0.96 4.89
CA GLU A 67 -3.98 -2.19 4.38
C GLU A 67 -2.45 -2.10 4.30
N VAL A 68 -1.90 -0.91 4.00
CA VAL A 68 -0.43 -0.71 3.96
C VAL A 68 0.19 -0.98 5.33
N GLU A 69 -0.44 -0.52 6.40
CA GLU A 69 0.00 -0.79 7.78
C GLU A 69 -0.09 -2.28 8.10
N GLN A 70 -1.21 -2.93 7.76
CA GLN A 70 -1.40 -4.35 7.97
C GLN A 70 -0.35 -5.21 7.27
N ILE A 71 -0.07 -4.93 5.99
CA ILE A 71 0.85 -5.72 5.18
C ILE A 71 2.29 -5.63 5.69
N ARG A 72 2.70 -4.45 6.16
CA ARG A 72 4.04 -4.25 6.72
C ARG A 72 4.19 -4.94 8.06
N ASN A 73 3.20 -4.80 8.95
CA ASN A 73 3.35 -5.22 10.34
C ASN A 73 2.89 -6.66 10.61
N GLU A 74 1.88 -7.15 9.88
CA GLU A 74 1.26 -8.46 10.12
C GLU A 74 1.68 -9.49 9.08
N LEU A 75 1.65 -9.13 7.79
CA LEU A 75 1.97 -10.06 6.70
C LEU A 75 3.47 -10.13 6.37
N GLY A 76 4.28 -9.26 6.98
CA GLY A 76 5.73 -9.26 6.83
C GLY A 76 6.20 -9.10 5.39
N TRP A 77 5.54 -8.21 4.63
CA TRP A 77 5.99 -7.86 3.28
C TRP A 77 7.15 -6.86 3.35
N ASP A 78 8.33 -7.27 2.91
CA ASP A 78 9.50 -6.40 2.83
C ASP A 78 9.61 -5.71 1.46
N GLY A 79 8.98 -6.25 0.43
CA GLY A 79 8.98 -5.69 -0.92
C GLY A 79 8.41 -4.27 -1.06
N ARG A 80 8.57 -3.70 -2.25
CA ARG A 80 8.15 -2.31 -2.53
C ARG A 80 6.62 -2.20 -2.54
N ILE A 81 6.11 -1.14 -1.92
CA ILE A 81 4.68 -0.79 -1.90
C ILE A 81 4.50 0.56 -2.58
N VAL A 82 3.45 0.69 -3.38
CA VAL A 82 3.02 1.98 -3.94
C VAL A 82 1.59 2.26 -3.53
N MET A 83 1.40 3.37 -2.81
CA MET A 83 0.08 3.84 -2.46
C MET A 83 -0.47 4.73 -3.59
N LEU A 84 -1.59 4.31 -4.16
CA LEU A 84 -2.33 5.07 -5.15
C LEU A 84 -3.27 6.05 -4.45
N THR A 85 -3.35 7.26 -4.99
CA THR A 85 -4.22 8.32 -4.47
C THR A 85 -5.24 8.70 -5.52
N GLN A 86 -6.48 8.92 -5.10
CA GLN A 86 -7.54 9.49 -5.94
C GLN A 86 -7.95 10.87 -5.43
N ARG A 87 -8.46 11.73 -6.32
CA ARG A 87 -8.84 13.13 -6.00
C ARG A 87 -9.74 13.23 -4.76
N LEU A 88 -10.72 12.33 -4.63
CA LEU A 88 -11.64 12.31 -3.49
C LEU A 88 -10.96 12.01 -2.15
N LEU A 89 -9.86 11.23 -2.14
CA LEU A 89 -9.07 11.00 -0.92
C LEU A 89 -8.29 12.26 -0.51
N TYR A 90 -7.85 13.07 -1.47
CA TYR A 90 -7.05 14.27 -1.21
C TYR A 90 -7.84 15.35 -0.47
N GLU A 91 -9.11 15.55 -0.83
CA GLU A 91 -10.00 16.50 -0.16
C GLU A 91 -10.34 16.05 1.27
N GLY A 92 -10.52 14.74 1.50
CA GLY A 92 -10.74 14.16 2.82
C GLY A 92 -9.54 14.35 3.76
N ILE A 93 -8.33 14.05 3.29
CA ILE A 93 -7.07 14.24 4.05
C ILE A 93 -6.85 15.73 4.35
N THR A 94 -7.06 16.60 3.37
CA THR A 94 -6.91 18.06 3.54
C THR A 94 -7.90 18.60 4.57
N SER A 95 -9.15 18.15 4.53
CA SER A 95 -10.20 18.58 5.45
C SER A 95 -9.96 18.11 6.89
N GLN A 96 -9.45 16.88 7.10
CA GLN A 96 -9.08 16.41 8.44
C GLN A 96 -7.85 17.15 9.00
N ARG A 97 -6.87 17.49 8.15
CA ARG A 97 -5.68 18.24 8.58
C ARG A 97 -6.01 19.68 8.99
N LEU A 98 -6.91 20.35 8.27
CA LEU A 98 -7.40 21.70 8.64
C LEU A 98 -8.17 21.71 9.97
N ARG A 99 -8.91 20.64 10.29
CA ARG A 99 -9.60 20.48 11.58
C ARG A 99 -8.63 20.22 12.73
N GLY A 100 -7.51 19.54 12.49
CA GLY A 100 -6.46 19.31 13.50
C GLY A 100 -5.68 20.59 13.89
N THR A 101 -5.53 21.55 12.97
CA THR A 101 -4.79 22.80 13.24
C THR A 101 -5.61 23.83 14.01
N ALA A 102 -6.94 23.70 14.04
CA ALA A 102 -7.84 24.63 14.73
C ALA A 102 -7.83 24.50 16.27
N MET A 103 -7.22 23.44 16.83
CA MET A 103 -7.25 23.16 18.28
C MET A 103 -6.00 23.62 19.06
N ARG A 104 -5.09 24.41 18.44
CA ARG A 104 -3.89 24.98 19.11
C ARG A 104 -3.78 26.50 19.03
N ARG A 105 -4.88 27.22 19.26
CA ARG A 105 -4.85 28.66 19.58
C ARG A 105 -5.74 28.94 20.79
N GLY A 106 -5.26 28.53 21.95
CA GLY A 106 -5.98 28.69 23.21
C GLY A 106 -5.09 28.47 24.43
N ALA A 107 -3.84 28.93 24.38
CA ALA A 107 -3.01 29.05 25.57
C ALA A 107 -1.87 30.03 25.29
N LEU A 108 -1.61 30.89 26.28
CA LEU A 108 -0.46 31.81 26.42
C LEU A 108 -0.62 33.17 25.75
N CYS A 109 -1.21 34.11 26.51
CA CYS A 109 -0.71 35.47 26.69
C CYS A 109 -1.23 35.98 28.05
N HIS A 110 -0.48 35.76 29.12
CA HIS A 110 -0.57 36.52 30.37
C HIS A 110 0.73 37.31 30.52
N GLY A 111 0.60 38.62 30.75
CA GLY A 111 1.65 39.51 31.23
C GLY A 111 2.52 40.16 30.14
N VAL A 112 2.34 41.45 29.90
CA VAL A 112 3.21 42.55 30.40
C VAL A 112 2.46 43.87 30.13
N GLU A 113 1.82 44.43 31.16
CA GLU A 113 1.48 45.85 31.20
C GLU A 113 2.67 46.61 31.83
N LYS A 114 2.96 47.79 31.29
CA LYS A 114 3.81 48.80 31.94
C LYS A 114 2.98 49.65 32.87
#